data_AF-A0A0A9XTN5-F1
#
_entry.id   AF-A0A0A9XTN5-F1
#
_cell.length_a   1.000
_cell.length_b   1.000
_cell.length_c   1.000
_cell.angle_alpha   90.00
_cell.angle_beta   90.00
_cell.angle_gamma   90.00
#
_symmetry.space_group_name_H-M   'P 1'
#
loop_
_entity.id
_entity.type
_entity.pdbx_description
1 polymer ?
#
loop_
_entity_poly.entity_id
_entity_poly.type
_entity_poly.pdbx_seq_one_letter_code
_entity_poly.pdbx_strand_id
1 'polypeptide(L)'
;PQFVSQELSVYAAEKGIKLVTSAPYHPEGNGLAERKIRDLKQFLALYPSFRGGWKACLKAGVDHNNRSHSMGIGCSPQFKAFGKQSLLPADSHYGISETMISEQPLTLEEQKEYKRKMKNQFDKRHAKNIPSVKEGAQVLVQCGVKGKDPIVKGPFTIKKVIW
;
A
#
# COMPACT_ATOMS: atom_id res chain seq x y z
N PRO A 1 21.86 1.94 -2.41
CA PRO A 1 20.40 1.62 -2.48
C PRO A 1 19.59 2.89 -2.71
N GLN A 2 18.58 2.87 -3.59
CA GLN A 2 17.98 4.10 -4.14
C GLN A 2 17.20 4.95 -3.11
N PHE A 3 16.56 4.34 -2.10
CA PHE A 3 15.70 5.05 -1.14
C PHE A 3 16.40 5.52 0.15
N VAL A 4 17.71 5.33 0.25
CA VAL A 4 18.55 5.76 1.39
C VAL A 4 19.77 6.57 0.91
N SER A 5 19.74 7.02 -0.35
CA SER A 5 20.82 7.80 -0.93
C SER A 5 20.81 9.22 -0.38
N GLN A 6 21.99 9.83 -0.31
CA GLN A 6 22.14 11.19 0.21
C GLN A 6 21.40 12.20 -0.66
N GLU A 7 21.42 12.00 -1.98
CA GLU A 7 20.72 12.86 -2.94
C GLU A 7 19.21 12.90 -2.67
N LEU A 8 18.60 11.74 -2.39
CA LEU A 8 17.17 11.68 -2.06
C LEU A 8 16.87 12.36 -0.72
N SER A 9 17.74 12.19 0.28
CA SER A 9 17.57 12.84 1.59
C SER A 9 17.66 14.36 1.49
N VAL A 10 18.61 14.89 0.72
CA VAL A 10 18.74 16.33 0.46
C VAL A 10 17.51 16.85 -0.26
N TYR A 11 17.10 16.21 -1.36
CA TYR A 11 15.90 16.59 -2.11
C TYR A 11 14.63 16.58 -1.24
N ALA A 12 14.46 15.55 -0.41
CA ALA A 12 13.31 15.47 0.48
C ALA A 12 13.31 16.58 1.54
N ALA A 13 14.47 16.89 2.12
CA ALA A 13 14.63 17.99 3.08
C ALA A 13 14.30 19.35 2.45
N GLU A 14 14.81 19.63 1.24
CA GLU A 14 14.52 20.86 0.49
C GLU A 14 13.03 21.03 0.19
N LYS A 15 12.33 19.93 -0.07
CA LYS A 15 10.88 19.93 -0.33
C LYS A 15 10.01 19.82 0.92
N GLY A 16 10.61 19.77 2.12
CA GLY A 16 9.87 19.58 3.37
C GLY A 16 9.19 18.21 3.50
N ILE A 17 9.69 17.20 2.78
CA ILE A 17 9.17 15.83 2.77
C ILE A 17 9.91 15.01 3.84
N LYS A 18 9.16 14.45 4.79
CA LYS A 18 9.71 13.51 5.77
C LYS A 18 9.79 12.10 5.17
N LEU A 19 11.01 11.61 4.94
CA LEU A 19 11.24 10.21 4.55
C LEU A 19 11.04 9.27 5.74
N VAL A 20 10.25 8.22 5.54
CA VAL A 20 10.00 7.17 6.54
C VAL A 20 10.29 5.82 5.89
N THR A 21 11.16 5.03 6.52
CA THR A 21 11.54 3.69 6.06
C THR A 21 10.86 2.62 6.90
N SER A 22 10.44 1.53 6.28
CA SER A 22 9.99 0.33 6.99
C SER A 22 11.15 -0.38 7.68
N ALA A 23 10.84 -1.25 8.65
CA ALA A 23 11.85 -2.12 9.25
C ALA A 23 12.53 -2.99 8.16
N PRO A 24 13.84 -3.26 8.29
CA PRO A 24 14.55 -4.14 7.37
C PRO A 24 13.88 -5.50 7.28
N TYR A 25 13.77 -6.05 6.07
CA TYR A 25 13.18 -7.36 5.80
C TYR A 25 11.72 -7.54 6.27
N HIS A 26 10.98 -6.45 6.46
CA HIS A 26 9.57 -6.45 6.84
C HIS A 26 8.70 -5.82 5.73
N PRO A 27 8.48 -6.53 4.60
CA PRO A 27 7.66 -6.06 3.47
C PRO A 27 6.23 -5.67 3.89
N GLU A 28 5.69 -6.34 4.91
CA GLU A 28 4.37 -6.07 5.47
C GLU A 28 4.21 -4.62 5.95
N GLY A 29 5.32 -3.95 6.29
CA GLY A 29 5.35 -2.53 6.65
C GLY A 29 4.90 -1.57 5.55
N ASN A 30 4.88 -1.99 4.27
CA ASN A 30 4.38 -1.20 3.14
C ASN A 30 3.30 -1.96 2.34
N GLY A 31 2.45 -2.73 3.03
CA GLY A 31 1.49 -3.63 2.39
C GLY A 31 0.47 -2.97 1.44
N LEU A 32 0.20 -1.66 1.58
CA LEU A 32 -0.67 -0.94 0.63
C LEU A 32 -0.03 -0.79 -0.75
N ALA A 33 1.23 -0.35 -0.80
CA ALA A 33 1.96 -0.22 -2.06
C ALA A 33 2.18 -1.59 -2.70
N GLU A 34 2.53 -2.60 -1.91
CA GLU A 34 2.72 -3.97 -2.40
C GLU A 34 1.44 -4.56 -3.00
N ARG A 35 0.29 -4.33 -2.37
CA ARG A 35 -1.01 -4.75 -2.91
C ARG A 35 -1.28 -4.06 -4.25
N LYS A 36 -1.03 -2.76 -4.36
CA LYS A 36 -1.23 -2.03 -5.62
C LYS A 36 -0.31 -2.50 -6.74
N ILE A 37 0.95 -2.80 -6.43
CA ILE A 37 1.88 -3.39 -7.40
C ILE A 37 1.37 -4.76 -7.87
N ARG A 38 0.82 -5.57 -6.96
CA ARG A 38 0.21 -6.87 -7.32
C ARG A 38 -0.98 -6.71 -8.26
N ASP A 39 -1.90 -5.79 -7.93
CA ASP A 39 -3.08 -5.52 -8.75
C ASP A 39 -2.68 -5.08 -10.17
N LEU A 40 -1.67 -4.21 -10.28
CA LEU A 40 -1.13 -3.78 -11.58
C LEU A 40 -0.47 -4.93 -12.35
N LYS A 41 0.35 -5.75 -11.69
CA LYS A 41 0.97 -6.92 -12.34
C LYS A 41 -0.08 -7.90 -12.84
N GLN A 42 -1.15 -8.13 -12.08
CA GLN A 42 -2.26 -8.98 -12.49
C GLN A 42 -2.96 -8.38 -13.72
N PHE A 43 -3.20 -7.07 -13.74
CA PHE A 43 -3.77 -6.40 -14.91
C PHE A 43 -2.88 -6.60 -16.15
N LEU A 44 -1.57 -6.39 -16.04
CA LEU A 44 -0.64 -6.61 -17.16
C LEU A 44 -0.65 -8.07 -17.65
N ALA A 45 -0.72 -9.03 -16.72
CA ALA A 45 -0.75 -10.45 -17.06
C ALA A 45 -2.02 -10.87 -17.82
N LEU A 46 -3.15 -10.19 -17.57
CA LEU A 46 -4.41 -10.43 -18.28
C LEU A 46 -4.40 -9.91 -19.73
N TYR A 47 -3.54 -8.93 -20.03
CA TYR A 47 -3.46 -8.29 -21.35
C TYR A 47 -2.04 -8.31 -21.92
N PRO A 48 -1.46 -9.50 -22.19
CA PRO A 48 -0.09 -9.62 -22.67
C PRO A 48 0.13 -8.98 -24.06
N SER A 49 -0.91 -8.97 -24.91
CA SER A 49 -0.89 -8.42 -26.26
C SER A 49 -1.64 -7.09 -26.36
N PHE A 50 -1.59 -6.26 -25.31
CA PHE A 50 -2.29 -4.97 -25.30
C PHE A 50 -1.77 -4.03 -26.40
N ARG A 51 -2.69 -3.38 -27.12
CA ARG A 51 -2.34 -2.43 -28.19
C ARG A 51 -1.55 -1.25 -27.62
N GLY A 52 -0.38 -0.97 -28.20
CA GLY A 52 0.55 0.04 -27.67
C GLY A 52 1.55 -0.50 -26.64
N GLY A 53 1.57 -1.82 -26.43
CA GLY A 53 2.54 -2.52 -25.60
C GLY A 53 2.32 -2.36 -24.10
N TRP A 54 3.28 -2.85 -23.31
CA TRP A 54 3.17 -2.94 -21.86
C TRP A 54 3.02 -1.57 -21.17
N LYS A 55 3.60 -0.49 -21.73
CA LYS A 55 3.47 0.87 -21.17
C LYS A 55 2.04 1.40 -21.29
N ALA A 56 1.39 1.17 -22.43
CA ALA A 56 -0.01 1.52 -22.62
C ALA A 56 -0.92 0.67 -21.72
N CYS A 57 -0.59 -0.62 -21.58
CA CYS A 57 -1.27 -1.52 -20.63
C CYS A 57 -1.13 -1.04 -19.18
N LEU A 58 0.08 -0.62 -18.78
CA LEU A 58 0.33 -0.08 -17.45
C LEU A 58 -0.47 1.19 -17.19
N LYS A 59 -0.50 2.12 -18.15
CA LYS A 59 -1.35 3.31 -18.05
C LYS A 59 -2.82 2.93 -17.88
N ALA A 60 -3.33 2.00 -18.70
CA ALA A 60 -4.71 1.54 -18.59
C ALA A 60 -5.00 0.88 -17.22
N GLY A 61 -4.06 0.10 -16.68
CA GLY A 61 -4.20 -0.54 -15.37
C GLY A 61 -4.16 0.47 -14.20
N VAL A 62 -3.35 1.52 -14.31
CA VAL A 62 -3.32 2.64 -13.35
C VAL A 62 -4.63 3.42 -13.42
N ASP A 63 -5.09 3.77 -14.62
CA ASP A 63 -6.35 4.47 -14.83
C ASP A 63 -7.52 3.64 -14.29
N HIS A 64 -7.54 2.32 -14.53
CA HIS A 64 -8.53 1.41 -13.95
C HIS A 64 -8.51 1.46 -12.42
N ASN A 65 -7.35 1.25 -11.79
CA ASN A 65 -7.24 1.25 -10.33
C ASN A 65 -7.63 2.58 -9.67
N ASN A 66 -7.35 3.71 -10.34
CA ASN A 66 -7.66 5.04 -9.82
C ASN A 66 -9.14 5.40 -9.97
N ARG A 67 -9.84 4.80 -10.92
CA ARG A 67 -11.27 5.07 -11.20
C ARG A 67 -12.20 4.05 -10.56
N SER A 68 -11.71 2.85 -10.27
CA SER A 68 -12.50 1.83 -9.58
C SER A 68 -12.78 2.22 -8.14
N HIS A 69 -14.03 2.01 -7.72
CA HIS A 69 -14.46 2.18 -6.34
C HIS A 69 -13.63 1.30 -5.39
N SER A 70 -13.10 1.89 -4.32
CA SER A 70 -12.36 1.17 -3.29
C SER A 70 -13.13 1.17 -1.97
N MET A 71 -13.45 -0.03 -1.48
CA MET A 71 -14.21 -0.26 -0.24
C MET A 71 -13.63 0.45 0.99
N GLY A 72 -12.30 0.65 1.06
CA GLY A 72 -11.68 1.28 2.22
C GLY A 72 -11.78 2.81 2.26
N ILE A 73 -12.12 3.43 1.13
CA ILE A 73 -12.29 4.90 1.00
C ILE A 73 -13.73 5.29 0.59
N GLY A 74 -14.55 4.33 0.15
CA GLY A 74 -15.96 4.55 -0.25
C GLY A 74 -16.16 5.21 -1.61
N CYS A 75 -15.06 5.50 -2.31
CA CYS A 75 -15.07 6.17 -3.60
C CYS A 75 -13.87 5.71 -4.42
N SER A 76 -13.72 6.23 -5.63
CA SER A 76 -12.52 6.03 -6.42
C SER A 76 -11.32 6.83 -5.84
N PRO A 77 -10.09 6.29 -5.91
CA PRO A 77 -8.90 7.04 -5.50
C PRO A 77 -8.75 8.39 -6.22
N GLN A 78 -9.13 8.47 -7.49
CA GLN A 78 -9.10 9.69 -8.28
C GLN A 78 -10.07 10.74 -7.74
N PHE A 79 -11.30 10.34 -7.41
CA PHE A 79 -12.26 11.22 -6.78
C PHE A 79 -11.77 11.70 -5.41
N LYS A 80 -11.19 10.80 -4.60
CA LYS A 80 -10.66 11.18 -3.29
C LYS A 80 -9.49 12.17 -3.36
N ALA A 81 -8.65 12.05 -4.39
CA ALA A 81 -7.45 12.89 -4.57
C ALA A 81 -7.77 14.26 -5.18
N PHE A 82 -8.69 14.33 -6.14
CA PHE A 82 -8.92 15.53 -6.94
C PHE A 82 -10.36 16.07 -6.90
N GLY A 83 -11.30 15.35 -6.28
CA GLY A 83 -12.72 15.71 -6.26
C GLY A 83 -13.43 15.57 -7.61
N LYS A 84 -12.75 15.05 -8.63
CA LYS A 84 -13.27 14.93 -10.00
C LYS A 84 -13.79 13.53 -10.28
N GLN A 85 -15.01 13.46 -10.77
CA GLN A 85 -15.63 12.23 -11.28
C GLN A 85 -14.92 11.79 -12.55
N SER A 86 -14.74 10.48 -12.70
CA SER A 86 -13.92 9.94 -13.77
C SER A 86 -14.78 9.38 -14.90
N LEU A 87 -14.96 10.18 -15.95
CA LEU A 87 -15.58 9.69 -17.19
C LEU A 87 -14.57 8.97 -18.09
N LEU A 88 -14.99 7.84 -18.65
CA LEU A 88 -14.34 7.11 -19.70
C LEU A 88 -14.91 7.52 -21.07
N PRO A 89 -14.14 7.44 -22.16
CA PRO A 89 -14.68 7.64 -23.50
C PRO A 89 -15.86 6.70 -23.82
N ALA A 90 -15.86 5.50 -23.24
CA ALA A 90 -16.97 4.55 -23.36
C ALA A 90 -18.27 5.05 -22.70
N ASP A 91 -18.19 5.86 -21.65
CA ASP A 91 -19.37 6.37 -20.94
C ASP A 91 -20.22 7.25 -21.87
N SER A 92 -19.56 8.05 -22.70
CA SER A 92 -20.24 8.85 -23.73
C SER A 92 -20.96 7.98 -24.77
N HIS A 93 -20.43 6.79 -25.09
CA HIS A 93 -21.08 5.86 -26.02
C HIS A 93 -22.34 5.24 -25.41
N TYR A 94 -22.36 5.02 -24.10
CA TYR A 94 -23.50 4.49 -23.36
C TYR A 94 -24.45 5.57 -22.82
N GLY A 95 -24.23 6.84 -23.15
CA GLY A 95 -25.07 7.96 -22.68
C GLY A 95 -24.97 8.23 -21.18
N ILE A 96 -23.89 7.79 -20.54
CA ILE A 96 -23.63 8.01 -19.12
C ILE A 96 -23.06 9.42 -18.93
N SER A 97 -23.77 10.26 -18.18
CA SER A 97 -23.35 11.62 -17.84
C SER A 97 -22.80 11.70 -16.41
N GLU A 98 -22.01 12.75 -16.12
CA GLU A 98 -21.46 13.02 -14.78
C GLU A 98 -22.54 13.04 -13.70
N THR A 99 -23.73 13.59 -14.03
CA THR A 99 -24.88 13.64 -13.12
C THR A 99 -25.42 12.28 -12.70
N MET A 100 -25.12 11.21 -13.45
CA MET A 100 -25.53 9.84 -13.10
C MET A 100 -24.56 9.16 -12.15
N ILE A 101 -23.35 9.72 -11.98
CA ILE A 101 -22.32 9.16 -11.12
C ILE A 101 -22.41 9.88 -9.76
N SER A 102 -22.68 9.13 -8.71
CA SER A 102 -22.61 9.64 -7.33
C SER A 102 -21.48 8.91 -6.60
N GLU A 103 -20.40 9.63 -6.31
CA GLU A 103 -19.30 9.16 -5.48
C GLU A 103 -19.27 9.98 -4.20
N GLN A 104 -19.29 9.30 -3.05
CA GLN A 104 -19.18 9.94 -1.75
C GLN A 104 -18.10 9.21 -0.94
N PRO A 105 -17.09 9.91 -0.40
CA PRO A 105 -16.08 9.25 0.39
C PRO A 105 -16.66 8.80 1.73
N LEU A 106 -16.12 7.73 2.30
CA LEU A 106 -16.46 7.34 3.68
C LEU A 106 -16.19 8.49 4.64
N THR A 107 -17.11 8.70 5.57
CA THR A 107 -16.93 9.63 6.69
C THR A 107 -15.76 9.18 7.57
N LEU A 108 -15.28 10.08 8.45
CA LEU A 108 -14.18 9.75 9.37
C LEU A 108 -14.55 8.60 10.30
N GLU A 109 -15.79 8.54 10.78
CA GLU A 109 -16.27 7.49 11.67
C GLU A 109 -16.36 6.13 10.97
N GLU A 110 -16.87 6.11 9.74
CA GLU A 110 -16.91 4.87 8.94
C GLU A 110 -15.50 4.39 8.58
N GLN A 111 -14.56 5.29 8.29
CA GLN A 111 -13.15 4.92 8.05
C GLN A 111 -12.50 4.33 9.30
N LYS A 112 -12.75 4.90 10.49
CA LYS A 112 -12.28 4.35 11.77
C LYS A 112 -12.85 2.96 11.99
N GLU A 113 -14.14 2.80 11.78
CA GLU A 113 -14.83 1.51 11.95
C GLU A 113 -14.32 0.46 10.96
N TYR A 114 -14.10 0.85 9.70
CA TYR A 114 -13.50 -0.03 8.69
C TYR A 114 -12.09 -0.48 9.10
N LYS A 115 -11.25 0.45 9.55
CA LYS A 115 -9.90 0.14 10.08
C LYS A 115 -9.97 -0.79 11.30
N ARG A 116 -10.92 -0.56 12.22
CA ARG A 116 -11.15 -1.41 13.39
C ARG A 116 -11.54 -2.82 12.98
N LYS A 117 -12.49 -2.98 12.04
CA LYS A 117 -12.89 -4.27 11.48
C LYS A 117 -11.71 -4.98 10.83
N MET A 118 -10.91 -4.27 10.03
CA MET A 118 -9.68 -4.81 9.42
C MET A 118 -8.69 -5.31 10.47
N LYS A 119 -8.43 -4.52 11.51
CA LYS A 119 -7.55 -4.92 12.62
C LYS A 119 -8.08 -6.16 13.33
N ASN A 120 -9.37 -6.19 13.69
CA ASN A 120 -9.98 -7.34 14.34
C ASN A 120 -9.86 -8.60 13.47
N GLN A 121 -10.04 -8.48 12.15
CA GLN A 121 -9.91 -9.62 11.24
C GLN A 121 -8.45 -10.07 11.08
N PHE A 122 -7.51 -9.14 11.06
CA PHE A 122 -6.08 -9.44 11.08
C PHE A 122 -5.71 -10.18 12.37
N ASP A 123 -6.06 -9.62 13.53
CA ASP A 123 -5.77 -10.19 14.84
C ASP A 123 -6.39 -11.60 14.99
N LYS A 124 -7.63 -11.83 14.52
CA LYS A 124 -8.26 -13.15 14.49
C LYS A 124 -7.50 -14.17 13.64
N ARG A 125 -7.00 -13.77 12.46
CA ARG A 125 -6.25 -14.65 11.55
C ARG A 125 -4.82 -14.91 12.03
N HIS A 126 -4.25 -13.96 12.76
CA HIS A 126 -2.87 -13.97 13.23
C HIS A 126 -2.78 -14.13 14.75
N ALA A 127 -3.80 -14.73 15.39
CA ALA A 127 -3.88 -14.98 16.83
C ALA A 127 -2.85 -16.01 17.36
N LYS A 128 -1.66 -16.10 16.74
CA LYS A 128 -0.52 -16.81 17.29
C LYS A 128 0.05 -16.00 18.47
N ASN A 129 0.60 -16.71 19.45
CA ASN A 129 1.29 -16.18 20.62
C ASN A 129 2.27 -15.07 20.23
N ILE A 130 1.83 -13.81 20.34
CA ILE A 130 2.72 -12.65 20.23
C ILE A 130 3.58 -12.70 21.50
N PRO A 131 4.90 -12.94 21.39
CA PRO A 131 5.76 -12.96 22.57
C PRO A 131 5.72 -11.59 23.23
N SER A 132 5.53 -11.52 24.55
CA SER A 132 5.56 -10.24 25.27
C SER A 132 6.99 -9.71 25.25
N VAL A 133 7.26 -8.76 24.36
CA VAL A 133 8.58 -8.13 24.25
C VAL A 133 8.70 -7.11 25.39
N LYS A 134 9.72 -7.26 26.24
CA LYS A 134 10.03 -6.33 27.35
C LYS A 134 11.40 -5.68 27.14
N GLU A 135 11.55 -4.45 27.61
CA GLU A 135 12.86 -3.79 27.65
C GLU A 135 13.83 -4.61 28.51
N GLY A 136 15.07 -4.75 28.07
CA GLY A 136 16.08 -5.60 28.71
C GLY A 136 16.04 -7.08 28.32
N ALA A 137 15.00 -7.56 27.62
CA ALA A 137 14.97 -8.94 27.14
C ALA A 137 15.95 -9.18 25.97
N GLN A 138 16.42 -10.42 25.85
CA GLN A 138 17.29 -10.86 24.76
C GLN A 138 16.48 -11.39 23.59
N VAL A 139 16.82 -10.97 22.37
CA VAL A 139 16.17 -11.40 21.13
C VAL A 139 17.19 -11.72 20.04
N LEU A 140 16.77 -12.59 19.12
CA LEU A 140 17.46 -12.82 17.86
C LEU A 140 16.82 -11.93 16.80
N VAL A 141 17.63 -11.32 15.94
CA VAL A 141 17.18 -10.42 14.87
C VAL A 141 17.43 -11.09 13.52
N GLN A 142 16.44 -11.06 12.65
CA GLN A 142 16.58 -11.50 11.27
C GLN A 142 17.43 -10.51 10.48
N CYS A 143 18.53 -10.97 9.90
CA CYS A 143 19.48 -10.13 9.15
C CYS A 143 19.55 -10.47 7.66
N GLY A 144 18.70 -11.39 7.17
CA GLY A 144 18.72 -11.85 5.80
C GLY A 144 17.35 -12.29 5.29
N VAL A 145 17.28 -12.45 3.96
CA VAL A 145 16.11 -13.02 3.28
C VAL A 145 16.04 -14.51 3.64
N LYS A 146 14.82 -15.04 3.85
CA LYS A 146 14.60 -16.48 4.11
C LYS A 146 15.32 -17.30 3.03
N GLY A 147 16.19 -18.24 3.45
CA GLY A 147 16.96 -19.10 2.55
C GLY A 147 18.46 -18.77 2.38
N LYS A 148 19.01 -17.80 3.13
CA LYS A 148 20.47 -17.57 3.20
C LYS A 148 20.98 -17.68 4.63
N ASP A 149 21.98 -18.54 4.87
CA ASP A 149 22.56 -18.74 6.20
C ASP A 149 23.71 -17.76 6.51
N PRO A 150 23.79 -17.21 7.74
CA PRO A 150 22.81 -17.29 8.82
C PRO A 150 21.67 -16.27 8.68
N ILE A 151 20.43 -16.73 8.79
CA ILE A 151 19.20 -15.91 8.67
C ILE A 151 19.05 -14.97 9.89
N VAL A 152 19.58 -15.38 11.05
CA VAL A 152 19.42 -14.68 12.34
C VAL A 152 20.77 -14.37 13.00
N LYS A 153 20.85 -13.25 13.70
CA LYS A 153 22.00 -12.85 14.54
C LYS A 153 21.53 -12.51 15.96
N GLY A 154 22.43 -12.63 16.93
CA GLY A 154 22.19 -12.26 18.32
C GLY A 154 22.95 -13.15 19.30
N PRO A 155 22.62 -13.09 20.61
CA PRO A 155 21.50 -12.34 21.20
C PRO A 155 21.74 -10.82 21.26
N PHE A 156 20.69 -10.03 21.05
CA PHE A 156 20.67 -8.57 21.25
C PHE A 156 19.74 -8.19 22.40
N THR A 157 20.07 -7.15 23.14
CA THR A 157 19.23 -6.62 24.24
C THR A 157 18.29 -5.53 23.72
N ILE A 158 17.00 -5.65 24.03
CA ILE A 158 16.00 -4.64 23.66
C ILE A 158 16.18 -3.38 24.50
N LYS A 159 16.49 -2.26 23.84
CA LYS A 159 16.62 -0.95 24.50
C LYS A 159 15.28 -0.25 24.71
N LYS A 160 14.34 -0.41 23.78
CA LYS A 160 13.06 0.29 23.79
C LYS A 160 12.02 -0.48 22.98
N VAL A 161 10.79 -0.52 23.48
CA VAL A 161 9.63 -1.04 22.72
C VAL A 161 8.80 0.15 22.23
N ILE A 162 8.52 0.20 20.93
CA ILE A 162 7.70 1.24 20.30
C ILE A 162 6.44 0.56 19.77
N TRP A 163 5.27 1.01 20.22
CA TRP A 163 3.94 0.52 19.79
C TRP A 163 3.28 1.53 18.87
#